data_AF-A0A3C0JLL7-F1
#
_entry.id   AF-A0A3C0JLL7-F1
#
_cell.length_a   1.000
_cell.length_b   1.000
_cell.length_c   1.000
_cell.angle_alpha   90.00
_cell.angle_beta   90.00
_cell.angle_gamma   90.00
#
_symmetry.space_group_name_H-M   'P 1'
#
loop_
_entity.id
_entity.type
_entity.pdbx_description
1 polymer ?
#
loop_
_entity_poly.entity_id
_entity_poly.type
_entity_poly.pdbx_seq_one_letter_code
_entity_poly.pdbx_strand_id
1 'polypeptide(L)' 'SGESQPEDVDLSLRPRSLDDFVGQGHVKGNLSIAIQAAKMRSEPLDHVIIYGPPGLGKTTLAHIIAQEMNSEIR' A
#
# COMPACT_ATOMS: atom_id res chain seq x y z
N SER A 1 -15.06 27.60 9.92
CA SER A 1 -13.95 26.77 10.44
C SER A 1 -14.49 25.36 10.57
N GLY A 2 -14.17 24.48 9.62
CA GLY A 2 -14.65 23.10 9.67
C GLY A 2 -13.78 22.31 10.63
N GLU A 3 -14.37 21.80 11.71
CA GLU A 3 -13.72 20.81 12.56
C GLU A 3 -13.50 19.53 11.74
N SER A 4 -12.23 19.14 11.57
CA SER A 4 -11.85 17.87 10.96
C SER A 4 -12.43 16.73 11.80
N GLN A 5 -13.24 15.87 11.22
CA GLN A 5 -13.78 14.71 11.93
C GLN A 5 -12.63 13.76 12.32
N PRO A 6 -12.70 13.06 13.47
CA PRO A 6 -11.63 12.18 13.94
C PRO A 6 -11.24 11.07 12.94
N GLU A 7 -12.19 10.67 12.09
CA GLU A 7 -12.01 9.75 10.97
C GLU A 7 -11.11 10.32 9.84
N ASP A 8 -11.12 11.63 9.59
CA ASP A 8 -10.18 12.28 8.66
C ASP A 8 -8.73 12.26 9.17
N VAL A 9 -8.54 12.33 10.48
CA VAL A 9 -7.20 12.31 11.11
C VAL A 9 -6.60 10.91 10.99
N ASP A 10 -7.40 9.87 11.23
CA ASP A 10 -6.98 8.46 11.11
C ASP A 10 -6.68 8.06 9.65
N LEU A 11 -7.42 8.62 8.69
CA LEU A 11 -7.10 8.49 7.26
C LEU A 11 -5.76 9.16 6.90
N SER A 12 -5.43 10.29 7.53
CA SER A 12 -4.16 10.98 7.28
C SER A 12 -2.93 10.23 7.79
N LEU A 13 -3.11 9.37 8.81
CA LEU A 13 -2.05 8.60 9.44
C LEU A 13 -1.73 7.29 8.72
N ARG A 14 -2.54 6.88 7.73
CA ARG A 14 -2.25 5.68 6.95
C ARG A 14 -1.04 5.93 6.06
N PRO A 15 -0.05 5.02 6.06
CA PRO A 15 1.10 5.13 5.17
C PRO A 15 0.65 5.15 3.70
N ARG A 16 1.22 6.06 2.92
CA ARG A 16 0.87 6.28 1.52
C ARG A 16 1.84 5.64 0.55
N SER A 17 3.07 5.39 1.00
CA SER A 17 4.10 4.71 0.25
C SER A 17 4.53 3.42 0.93
N LEU A 18 5.25 2.57 0.19
CA LEU A 18 5.85 1.37 0.76
C LEU A 18 6.85 1.72 1.86
N ASP A 19 7.55 2.85 1.71
CA ASP A 19 8.57 3.30 2.65
C ASP A 19 7.97 3.72 4.00
N ASP A 20 6.80 4.35 3.99
CA ASP A 20 6.04 4.74 5.18
C ASP A 20 5.48 3.53 5.95
N PHE A 21 5.35 2.37 5.30
CA PHE A 21 4.82 1.17 5.95
C PHE A 21 5.84 0.60 6.93
N VAL A 22 5.55 0.66 8.22
CA VAL A 22 6.47 0.23 9.29
C VAL A 22 6.45 -1.28 9.47
N GLY A 23 7.64 -1.89 9.54
CA GLY A 23 7.81 -3.33 9.72
C GLY A 23 7.69 -4.12 8.41
N GLN A 24 7.53 -5.44 8.52
CA GLN A 24 7.35 -6.34 7.37
C GLN A 24 8.45 -6.24 6.29
N GLY A 25 9.72 -6.06 6.68
CA GLY A 25 10.83 -5.79 5.76
C GLY A 25 10.97 -6.78 4.59
N HIS A 26 10.75 -8.08 4.83
CA HIS A 26 10.74 -9.09 3.77
C HIS A 26 9.62 -8.88 2.75
N VAL A 27 8.40 -8.61 3.22
CA VAL A 27 7.23 -8.36 2.35
C VAL A 27 7.45 -7.08 1.55
N LYS A 28 7.92 -6.01 2.21
CA LYS A 28 8.26 -4.73 1.56
C LYS A 28 9.32 -4.92 0.48
N GLY A 29 10.39 -5.65 0.75
CA GLY A 29 11.46 -5.91 -0.22
C GLY A 29 10.94 -6.61 -1.46
N ASN A 30 10.21 -7.73 -1.28
CA ASN A 30 9.64 -8.49 -2.39
C ASN A 30 8.66 -7.64 -3.23
N LEU A 31 7.81 -6.87 -2.56
CA LEU A 31 6.81 -6.03 -3.21
C LEU A 31 7.46 -4.86 -3.96
N SER A 32 8.51 -4.25 -3.39
CA SER A 32 9.29 -3.20 -4.05
C SER A 32 9.92 -3.71 -5.35
N ILE A 33 10.54 -4.90 -5.32
CA ILE A 33 11.12 -5.53 -6.52
C ILE A 33 10.03 -5.79 -7.57
N ALA A 34 8.89 -6.35 -7.17
CA ALA A 34 7.80 -6.66 -8.08
C ALA A 34 7.19 -5.40 -8.73
N ILE A 35 6.93 -4.36 -7.93
CA ILE A 35 6.42 -3.06 -8.40
C ILE A 35 7.42 -2.41 -9.36
N GLN A 36 8.70 -2.35 -9.00
CA GLN A 36 9.72 -1.79 -9.88
C GLN A 36 9.81 -2.54 -11.20
N ALA A 37 9.78 -3.88 -11.17
CA ALA A 37 9.83 -4.68 -12.37
C ALA A 37 8.61 -4.44 -13.28
N ALA A 38 7.40 -4.35 -12.71
CA ALA A 38 6.18 -4.03 -13.46
C ALA A 38 6.24 -2.62 -14.07
N LYS A 39 6.69 -1.62 -13.29
CA LYS A 39 6.91 -0.23 -13.76
C LYS A 39 7.90 -0.17 -14.92
N MET A 40 9.03 -0.89 -14.83
CA MET A 40 10.04 -0.94 -15.89
C MET A 40 9.50 -1.53 -17.19
N ARG A 41 8.60 -2.52 -17.10
CA ARG A 41 7.93 -3.11 -18.27
C ARG A 41 6.75 -2.29 -18.79
N SER A 42 6.32 -1.26 -18.06
CA SER A 42 5.05 -0.54 -18.31
C SER A 42 3.84 -1.49 -18.37
N GLU A 43 3.84 -2.49 -17.50
CA GLU A 43 2.79 -3.52 -17.39
C GLU A 43 2.10 -3.44 -16.03
N PRO A 44 0.89 -4.00 -15.89
CA PRO A 44 0.26 -4.20 -14.60
C PRO A 44 1.15 -5.04 -13.67
N LEU A 45 0.99 -4.82 -12.36
CA LEU A 45 1.60 -5.72 -11.38
C LEU A 45 0.93 -7.09 -11.47
N ASP A 46 1.74 -8.15 -11.42
CA ASP A 46 1.23 -9.51 -11.33
C ASP A 46 0.31 -9.69 -10.12
N HIS A 47 -0.50 -10.75 -10.12
CA HIS A 47 -1.43 -11.01 -9.03
C HIS A 47 -0.71 -11.21 -7.69
N VAL A 48 -1.08 -10.40 -6.70
CA VAL A 48 -0.55 -10.47 -5.33
C VAL A 48 -1.63 -10.96 -4.37
N ILE A 49 -1.29 -11.94 -3.54
CA ILE A 49 -2.13 -12.40 -2.42
C ILE A 49 -1.47 -11.96 -1.12
N ILE A 50 -2.17 -11.17 -0.32
CA ILE A 50 -1.72 -10.74 1.01
C ILE A 50 -2.51 -11.53 2.06
N TYR A 51 -1.83 -12.42 2.79
CA TYR A 51 -2.44 -13.23 3.83
C TYR A 51 -1.78 -12.99 5.19
N GLY A 52 -2.52 -13.21 6.28
CA GLY A 52 -2.01 -13.12 7.64
C GLY A 52 -3.07 -12.73 8.67
N PRO A 53 -2.73 -12.79 9.97
CA PRO A 53 -3.59 -12.36 11.08
C PRO A 53 -4.27 -10.98 10.89
N PRO A 54 -5.43 -10.73 11.52
CA PRO A 54 -6.06 -9.41 11.50
C PRO A 54 -5.13 -8.35 12.13
N GLY A 55 -5.23 -7.10 11.66
CA GLY A 55 -4.44 -5.97 12.20
C GLY A 55 -3.05 -5.76 11.57
N LEU A 56 -2.61 -6.60 10.63
CA LEU A 56 -1.29 -6.47 9.98
C LEU A 56 -1.24 -5.50 8.79
N GLY A 57 -2.25 -4.65 8.61
CA GLY A 57 -2.24 -3.64 7.55
C GLY A 57 -2.40 -4.17 6.13
N LYS A 58 -3.05 -5.33 5.92
CA LYS A 58 -3.27 -5.92 4.59
C LYS A 58 -4.02 -4.99 3.63
N THR A 59 -5.10 -4.38 4.10
CA THR A 59 -5.87 -3.39 3.34
C THR A 59 -5.02 -2.16 3.03
N THR A 60 -4.22 -1.69 3.99
CA THR A 60 -3.28 -0.59 3.80
C THR A 60 -2.24 -0.91 2.73
N LEU A 61 -1.66 -2.12 2.75
CA LEU A 61 -0.74 -2.58 1.71
C LEU A 61 -1.39 -2.62 0.34
N ALA A 62 -2.65 -3.07 0.23
CA ALA A 62 -3.36 -3.03 -1.05
C ALA A 62 -3.46 -1.60 -1.59
N HIS A 63 -3.84 -0.64 -0.75
CA HIS A 63 -3.91 0.77 -1.16
C HIS A 63 -2.55 1.34 -1.57
N ILE A 64 -1.48 1.00 -0.84
CA ILE A 64 -0.12 1.40 -1.19
C ILE A 64 0.27 0.82 -2.57
N ILE A 65 -0.03 -0.45 -2.84
CA ILE A 65 0.24 -1.07 -4.14
C ILE A 65 -0.49 -0.34 -5.26
N ALA A 66 -1.77 -0.03 -5.06
CA ALA A 66 -2.56 0.69 -6.05
C ALA A 66 -1.98 2.09 -6.32
N GLN A 67 -1.65 2.82 -5.26
CA GLN A 67 -1.00 4.14 -5.34
C GLN A 67 0.34 4.07 -6.10
N GLU A 68 1.20 3.10 -5.75
CA GLU A 68 2.49 2.90 -6.42
C GLU A 68 2.32 2.59 -7.91
N MET A 69 1.29 1.82 -8.25
CA MET A 69 0.95 1.47 -9.64
C MET A 69 0.11 2.53 -10.36
N ASN A 70 -0.12 3.70 -9.74
CA ASN A 70 -1.01 4.76 -10.26
C ASN A 70 -2.40 4.23 -10.66
N SER A 71 -2.94 3.35 -9.83
CA SER A 71 -4.23 2.67 -10.01
C SER A 71 -5.14 2.91 -8.80
N GLU A 72 -6.42 2.57 -8.93
CA GLU A 72 -7.42 2.72 -7.87
C GLU A 72 -8.02 1.37 -7.51
N ILE A 73 -8.18 1.11 -6.21
CA ILE A 73 -8.97 -0.03 -5.72
C ILE A 73 -10.44 0.38 -5.79
N ARG A 74 -11.24 -0.38 -6.55
CA ARG A 74 -12.69 -0.24 -6.66
C ARG A 74 -13.42 -1.30 -5.86
#